data_AF-A0A829ZBY8-F1
#
_entry.id   AF-A0A829ZBY8-F1
#
_cell.length_a   1.000
_cell.length_b   1.000
_cell.length_c   1.000
_cell.angle_alpha   90.00
_cell.angle_beta   90.00
_cell.angle_gamma   90.00
#
_symmetry.space_group_name_H-M   'P 1'
#
loop_
_entity.id
_entity.type
_entity.pdbx_description
1 polymer ?
#
loop_
_entity_poly.entity_id
_entity_poly.type
_entity_poly.pdbx_seq_one_letter_code
_entity_poly.pdbx_strand_id
1 'polypeptide(L)' 'MKEGLEKGKRDIYIEMIKGRYHQECREWIKGLSEKQLKLINKYIFEEDEFEVFKQRIDNSN' A
#
# COMPACT_ATOMS: atom_id res chain seq x y z
N MET A 1 -4.43 13.77 -19.24
CA MET A 1 -5.00 13.93 -17.87
C MET A 1 -5.21 12.57 -17.19
N LYS A 2 -4.14 11.79 -16.95
CA LYS A 2 -4.24 10.47 -16.26
C LYS A 2 -3.41 10.38 -14.99
N GLU A 3 -2.28 11.10 -14.91
CA GLU A 3 -1.38 11.11 -13.73
C GLU A 3 -2.05 11.55 -12.42
N GLY A 4 -3.04 12.43 -12.46
CA GLY A 4 -3.74 12.89 -11.26
C GLY A 4 -4.55 11.78 -10.58
N LEU A 5 -5.12 10.86 -11.37
CA LEU A 5 -5.95 9.77 -10.84
C LEU A 5 -5.10 8.69 -10.16
N GLU A 6 -3.90 8.42 -10.69
CA GLU A 6 -2.97 7.44 -10.14
C GLU A 6 -2.31 7.93 -8.84
N LYS A 7 -1.99 9.23 -8.76
CA LYS A 7 -1.55 9.85 -7.51
C LYS A 7 -2.62 9.75 -6.42
N GLY A 8 -3.89 10.05 -6.75
CA GLY A 8 -5.00 9.96 -5.80
C GLY A 8 -5.19 8.55 -5.24
N LYS A 9 -5.08 7.51 -6.07
CA LYS A 9 -5.14 6.12 -5.60
C LYS A 9 -4.04 5.77 -4.60
N ARG A 10 -2.80 6.23 -4.84
CA ARG A 10 -1.67 5.97 -3.93
C ARG A 10 -1.85 6.70 -2.59
N ASP A 11 -2.33 7.93 -2.62
CA ASP A 11 -2.62 8.70 -1.40
C ASP A 11 -3.65 7.99 -0.51
N ILE A 12 -4.72 7.45 -1.09
CA ILE A 12 -5.73 6.67 -0.36
C ILE A 12 -5.11 5.46 0.35
N TYR A 13 -4.20 4.72 -0.31
CA TYR A 13 -3.51 3.59 0.33
C TYR A 13 -2.62 4.03 1.48
N ILE A 14 -1.95 5.19 1.35
CA ILE A 14 -1.11 5.75 2.41
C ILE A 14 -1.96 6.11 3.61
N GLU A 15 -3.11 6.78 3.41
CA GLU A 15 -4.04 7.10 4.49
C GLU A 15 -4.64 5.85 5.13
N MET A 16 -5.00 4.82 4.36
CA MET A 16 -5.51 3.55 4.91
C MET A 16 -4.47 2.87 5.81
N ILE A 17 -3.23 2.74 5.34
CA ILE A 17 -2.15 2.12 6.11
C ILE A 17 -1.82 2.97 7.35
N LYS A 18 -1.80 4.29 7.19
CA LYS A 18 -1.58 5.22 8.30
C LYS A 18 -2.72 5.15 9.32
N GLY A 19 -3.97 5.00 8.90
CA GLY A 19 -5.11 4.86 9.80
C GLY A 19 -5.14 3.52 10.52
N ARG A 20 -4.79 2.43 9.82
CA ARG A 20 -4.86 1.07 10.39
C ARG A 20 -3.67 0.74 11.27
N TYR A 21 -2.47 1.12 10.84
CA TYR A 21 -1.21 0.73 11.48
C TYR A 21 -0.45 1.91 12.10
N HIS A 22 -0.97 3.15 12.00
CA HIS A 22 -0.27 4.38 12.42
C HIS A 22 1.13 4.55 11.81
N GLN A 23 1.34 3.97 10.62
CA GLN A 23 2.64 4.00 9.93
C GLN A 23 2.60 4.78 8.63
N GLU A 24 3.53 5.73 8.48
CA GLU A 24 3.69 6.48 7.23
C GLU A 24 4.48 5.67 6.20
N CYS A 25 3.76 5.12 5.22
CA CYS A 25 4.33 4.27 4.18
C CYS A 25 4.36 4.93 2.80
N ARG A 26 4.41 6.27 2.77
CA ARG A 26 4.40 7.08 1.55
C ARG A 26 5.46 6.69 0.54
N GLU A 27 6.71 6.58 0.99
CA GLU A 27 7.82 6.23 0.11
C GLU A 27 7.75 4.78 -0.37
N TRP A 28 7.31 3.89 0.52
CA TRP A 28 7.08 2.50 0.17
C TRP A 28 6.01 2.37 -0.91
N ILE A 29 4.81 2.92 -0.72
CA ILE A 29 3.71 2.92 -1.70
C ILE A 29 4.11 3.56 -3.04
N LYS A 30 5.01 4.56 -3.03
CA LYS A 30 5.57 5.14 -4.26
C LYS A 30 6.54 4.20 -4.99
N GLY A 31 7.34 3.43 -4.25
CA GLY A 31 8.27 2.44 -4.80
C GLY A 31 7.61 1.16 -5.32
N LEU A 32 6.37 0.89 -4.89
CA LEU A 32 5.66 -0.33 -5.28
C LEU A 32 5.12 -0.28 -6.72
N SER A 33 5.15 -1.45 -7.36
CA SER A 33 4.58 -1.69 -8.69
C SER A 33 3.06 -1.85 -8.63
N GLU A 34 2.36 -1.69 -9.75
CA GLU A 34 0.89 -1.88 -9.82
C GLU A 34 0.41 -3.25 -9.30
N LYS A 35 1.20 -4.31 -9.51
CA LYS A 35 0.92 -5.65 -8.95
C LYS A 35 0.92 -5.63 -7.42
N GLN A 36 1.94 -5.03 -6.82
CA GLN A 36 2.07 -4.90 -5.36
C GLN A 36 0.99 -3.97 -4.79
N LEU A 37 0.64 -2.89 -5.47
CA LEU A 37 -0.47 -2.02 -5.07
C LEU A 37 -1.82 -2.76 -5.04
N LYS A 38 -2.05 -3.69 -5.99
CA LYS A 38 -3.23 -4.57 -5.94
C LYS A 38 -3.18 -5.54 -4.76
N LEU A 39 -2.01 -6.09 -4.46
CA LEU A 39 -1.82 -6.96 -3.30
C LEU A 39 -2.04 -6.19 -1.98
N ILE A 40 -1.64 -4.93 -1.90
CA ILE A 40 -1.91 -4.06 -0.75
C ILE A 40 -3.41 -3.98 -0.49
N ASN A 41 -4.19 -3.65 -1.52
CA ASN A 41 -5.65 -3.57 -1.37
C ASN A 41 -6.25 -4.91 -0.93
N LYS A 42 -5.66 -6.05 -1.31
CA LYS A 42 -6.13 -7.36 -0.89
C LYS A 42 -5.73 -7.69 0.56
N TYR A 43 -4.43 -7.63 0.85
CA TYR A 43 -3.91 -8.03 2.16
C TYR A 43 -4.21 -7.03 3.26
N ILE A 44 -4.45 -5.76 2.96
CA ILE A 44 -4.75 -4.79 4.02
C ILE A 44 -6.01 -5.19 4.76
N PHE A 45 -6.99 -5.86 4.13
CA PHE A 45 -8.18 -6.37 4.80
C PHE A 45 -7.98 -7.74 5.47
N GLU A 46 -6.99 -8.52 5.05
CA GLU A 46 -6.71 -9.87 5.59
C GLU A 46 -5.71 -9.85 6.76
N GLU A 47 -4.72 -8.95 6.72
CA GLU A 47 -3.60 -8.90 7.67
C GLU A 47 -3.77 -7.72 8.63
N ASP A 48 -3.86 -8.00 9.92
CA ASP A 48 -3.98 -6.97 10.97
C ASP A 48 -2.62 -6.45 11.47
N GLU A 49 -1.51 -7.11 11.08
CA GLU A 49 -0.15 -6.71 11.45
C GLU A 49 0.63 -6.12 10.26
N PHE A 50 1.14 -4.90 10.43
CA PHE A 50 1.82 -4.17 9.34
C PHE A 50 3.10 -4.86 8.86
N GLU A 51 3.84 -5.48 9.77
CA GLU A 51 5.15 -6.05 9.47
C GLU A 51 5.02 -7.27 8.55
N VAL A 52 4.07 -8.15 8.84
CA VAL A 52 3.73 -9.31 7.99
C VAL A 52 3.15 -8.87 6.66
N PHE A 53 2.26 -7.86 6.68
CA PHE A 53 1.72 -7.25 5.49
C PHE A 53 2.83 -6.72 4.57
N LYS A 54 3.75 -5.91 5.11
CA LYS A 54 4.86 -5.34 4.36
C LYS A 54 5.75 -6.44 3.77
N GLN A 55 6.10 -7.45 4.58
CA GLN A 55 6.92 -8.58 4.13
C GLN A 55 6.25 -9.39 3.02
N ARG A 56 4.93 -9.61 3.04
CA ARG A 56 4.23 -10.33 1.95
C ARG A 56 4.27 -9.58 0.62
N ILE A 57 4.09 -8.26 0.68
CA ILE A 57 4.15 -7.40 -0.50
C ILE A 57 5.58 -7.35 -1.06
N ASP A 58 6.59 -7.27 -0.18
CA ASP A 58 8.01 -7.25 -0.55
C ASP A 58 8.48 -8.61 -1.10
N ASN A 59 8.02 -9.72 -0.51
CA ASN A 59 8.31 -11.08 -0.98
C ASN A 59 7.56 -11.47 -2.26
N SER A 60 6.53 -10.74 -2.69
CA SER A 60 5.77 -11.03 -3.92
C SER A 60 6.42 -10.46 -5.20
N ASN A 61 7.76 -10.43 -5.25
CA ASN A 61 8.56 -9.87 -6.35
C ASN A 61 8.63 -10.81 -7.55
#